data_AF-A0A534M2S8-F1
#
_entry.id   AF-A0A534M2S8-F1
#
_cell.length_a   1.000
_cell.length_b   1.000
_cell.length_c   1.000
_cell.angle_alpha   90.00
_cell.angle_beta   90.00
_cell.angle_gamma   90.00
#
_symmetry.space_group_name_H-M   'P 1'
#
loop_
_entity.id
_entity.type
_entity.pdbx_description
1 polymer ?
#
loop_
_entity_poly.entity_id
_entity_poly.type
_entity_poly.pdbx_seq_one_letter_code
_entity_poly.pdbx_strand_id
1 'polypeptide(L)'
;MASSRTLSSSSPLETVIVSPPTDISEALRTELYTLSKVRGWISAAVTRRDGLPIEHTFKSAREANILCAMAAAVVGSARSTGDHLRQGPFTYSIVRYV
;
A
#
# COMPACT_ATOMS: atom_id res chain seq x y z
N MET A 1 6.44 21.71 16.05
CA MET A 1 7.53 22.18 15.16
C MET A 1 8.33 20.98 14.73
N ALA A 2 8.19 20.52 13.47
CA ALA A 2 8.96 19.38 12.96
C ALA A 2 10.35 19.89 12.52
N SER A 3 11.40 19.34 13.13
CA SER A 3 12.79 19.70 12.83
C SER A 3 13.21 19.07 11.51
N SER A 4 13.48 19.90 10.50
CA SER A 4 14.03 19.48 9.22
C SER A 4 15.51 19.15 9.42
N ARG A 5 15.85 17.87 9.57
CA ARG A 5 17.24 17.40 9.56
C ARG A 5 17.62 17.03 8.13
N THR A 6 18.38 17.91 7.49
CA THR A 6 19.07 17.61 6.22
C THR A 6 20.22 16.65 6.53
N LEU A 7 20.04 15.36 6.24
CA LEU A 7 21.11 14.37 6.34
C LEU A 7 21.90 14.38 5.03
N SER A 8 23.09 14.97 5.05
CA SER A 8 24.06 14.83 3.96
C SER A 8 24.81 13.51 4.14
N SER A 9 24.40 12.48 3.39
CA SER A 9 25.07 11.18 3.35
C SER A 9 26.09 11.14 2.22
N SER A 10 27.34 10.74 2.54
CA SER A 10 28.47 10.65 1.60
C SER A 10 28.64 9.26 0.98
N SER A 11 27.64 8.39 1.05
CA SER A 11 27.65 7.05 0.45
C SER A 11 26.43 6.86 -0.45
N PRO A 12 26.59 6.39 -1.71
CA PRO A 12 25.52 6.41 -2.70
C PRO A 12 24.36 5.44 -2.42
N LEU A 13 24.42 4.62 -1.37
CA LEU A 13 23.38 3.65 -1.01
C LEU A 13 23.27 3.48 0.50
N GLU A 14 22.95 4.56 1.22
CA GLU A 14 22.47 4.42 2.60
C GLU A 14 21.02 3.92 2.56
N THR A 15 20.83 2.61 2.75
CA THR A 15 19.50 2.03 2.90
C THR A 15 18.90 2.52 4.22
N VAL A 16 18.16 3.62 4.16
CA VAL A 16 17.39 4.10 5.30
C VAL A 16 16.21 3.15 5.50
N ILE A 17 16.33 2.26 6.48
CA ILE A 17 15.20 1.43 6.94
C ILE A 17 14.27 2.35 7.72
N VAL A 18 13.28 2.91 7.04
CA VAL A 18 12.23 3.73 7.66
C VAL A 18 11.17 2.78 8.23
N SER A 19 11.16 2.62 9.55
CA SER A 19 10.02 1.99 10.23
C SER A 19 8.85 2.99 10.26
N PRO A 20 7.61 2.55 9.98
CA PRO A 20 6.45 3.41 10.17
C PRO A 20 6.34 3.81 11.66
N PRO A 21 5.79 5.00 11.98
CA PRO A 21 5.45 5.33 13.37
C PRO A 21 4.60 4.21 13.98
N THR A 22 5.01 3.69 15.14
CA THR A 22 4.43 2.48 15.75
C THR A 22 2.90 2.57 15.85
N ASP A 23 2.41 3.74 16.24
CA ASP A 23 0.97 4.03 16.40
C ASP A 23 0.18 3.79 15.10
N ILE A 24 0.77 4.07 13.93
CA ILE A 24 0.11 3.92 12.62
C ILE A 24 0.09 2.46 12.19
N SER A 25 1.17 1.71 12.41
CA SER A 25 1.22 0.27 12.09
C SER A 25 0.24 -0.52 12.95
N GLU A 26 0.16 -0.21 14.25
CA GLU A 26 -0.80 -0.85 15.16
C GLU A 26 -2.26 -0.49 14.81
N ALA A 27 -2.53 0.77 14.45
CA ALA A 27 -3.85 1.19 13.99
C ALA A 27 -4.25 0.47 12.69
N LEU A 28 -3.37 0.43 11.69
CA LEU A 28 -3.62 -0.29 10.43
C LEU A 28 -3.86 -1.77 10.66
N ARG A 29 -3.09 -2.40 11.55
CA ARG A 29 -3.27 -3.81 11.91
C ARG A 29 -4.62 -4.05 12.57
N THR A 30 -5.05 -3.16 13.47
CA THR A 30 -6.37 -3.23 14.13
C THR A 30 -7.51 -3.13 13.12
N GLU A 31 -7.42 -2.19 12.17
CA GLU A 31 -8.42 -2.00 11.13
C GLU A 31 -8.49 -3.22 10.18
N LEU A 32 -7.33 -3.71 9.72
CA LEU A 32 -7.25 -4.91 8.88
C LEU A 32 -7.80 -6.15 9.60
N TYR A 33 -7.52 -6.28 10.90
CA TYR A 33 -8.09 -7.35 11.72
C TYR A 33 -9.61 -7.23 11.84
N THR A 34 -10.16 -6.02 11.92
CA THR A 34 -11.61 -5.81 11.93
C THR A 34 -12.25 -6.25 10.61
N LEU A 35 -11.62 -5.96 9.47
CA LEU A 35 -12.07 -6.46 8.16
C LEU A 35 -12.10 -7.99 8.07
N SER A 36 -11.20 -8.67 8.78
CA SER A 36 -11.18 -10.15 8.81
C SER A 36 -12.45 -10.79 9.38
N LYS A 37 -13.24 -10.02 10.14
CA LYS A 37 -14.51 -10.49 10.72
C LYS A 37 -15.68 -10.43 9.73
N VAL A 38 -15.49 -9.84 8.55
CA VAL A 38 -16.53 -9.74 7.52
C VAL A 38 -16.72 -11.09 6.83
N ARG A 39 -17.96 -11.57 6.72
CA ARG A 39 -18.27 -12.86 6.10
C ARG A 39 -17.82 -12.89 4.63
N GLY A 40 -17.05 -13.91 4.26
CA GLY A 40 -16.51 -14.08 2.91
C GLY A 40 -15.21 -13.33 2.65
N TRP A 41 -14.68 -12.61 3.64
CA TRP A 41 -13.36 -12.01 3.56
C TRP A 41 -12.27 -13.10 3.56
N ILE A 42 -11.22 -12.89 2.76
CA ILE A 42 -10.10 -13.82 2.64
C ILE A 42 -8.81 -13.18 3.17
N SER A 43 -8.45 -12.02 2.64
CA SER A 43 -7.25 -11.28 3.03
C SER A 43 -7.34 -9.83 2.56
N ALA A 44 -6.56 -8.96 3.19
CA ALA A 44 -6.39 -7.56 2.79
C ALA A 44 -4.91 -7.16 2.91
N ALA A 45 -4.53 -6.16 2.12
CA ALA A 45 -3.23 -5.53 2.17
C ALA A 45 -3.37 -4.02 1.97
N VAL A 46 -2.56 -3.27 2.68
CA VAL A 46 -2.35 -1.84 2.48
C VAL A 46 -1.01 -1.70 1.78
N THR A 47 -1.01 -1.03 0.63
CA THR A 47 0.17 -0.93 -0.25
C THR A 47 0.50 0.50 -0.57
N ARG A 48 1.79 0.77 -0.78
CA ARG A 48 2.27 2.01 -1.36
C ARG A 48 1.96 2.07 -2.86
N ARG A 49 2.02 3.27 -3.43
CA ARG A 49 1.78 3.48 -4.88
C ARG A 49 2.79 2.77 -5.78
N ASP A 50 3.96 2.43 -5.27
CA ASP A 50 4.99 1.67 -5.99
C ASP A 50 4.83 0.14 -5.84
N GLY A 51 3.81 -0.33 -5.12
CA GLY A 51 3.52 -1.76 -4.94
C GLY A 51 4.20 -2.40 -3.74
N LEU A 52 4.95 -1.64 -2.93
CA LEU A 52 5.50 -2.15 -1.68
C LEU A 52 4.41 -2.28 -0.61
N PRO A 53 4.22 -3.46 0.01
CA PRO A 53 3.25 -3.62 1.09
C PRO A 53 3.68 -2.83 2.33
N ILE A 54 2.68 -2.25 3.00
CA ILE A 54 2.83 -1.61 4.31
C ILE A 54 2.41 -2.60 5.41
N GLU A 55 1.19 -3.13 5.32
CA GLU A 55 0.60 -4.07 6.27
C GLU A 55 -0.34 -5.02 5.53
N HIS A 56 -0.47 -6.27 5.98
CA HIS A 56 -1.33 -7.25 5.32
C HIS A 56 -1.72 -8.42 6.21
N THR A 57 -2.73 -9.18 5.78
CA THR A 57 -3.24 -10.35 6.50
C THR A 57 -3.01 -11.68 5.77
N PHE A 58 -2.27 -11.67 4.66
CA PHE A 58 -1.96 -12.89 3.89
C PHE A 58 -1.14 -13.89 4.70
N LYS A 59 -1.26 -15.18 4.34
CA LYS A 59 -0.49 -16.27 4.95
C LYS A 59 1.01 -16.17 4.66
N SER A 60 1.38 -15.54 3.55
CA SER A 60 2.78 -15.29 3.20
C SER A 60 3.00 -13.88 2.68
N ALA A 61 4.18 -13.33 2.99
CA ALA A 61 4.62 -12.04 2.43
C ALA A 61 4.71 -12.08 0.90
N ARG A 62 4.99 -13.26 0.32
CA ARG A 62 5.03 -13.45 -1.14
C ARG A 62 3.67 -13.20 -1.79
N GLU A 63 2.60 -13.77 -1.24
CA GLU A 63 1.22 -13.55 -1.73
C GLU A 63 0.84 -12.06 -1.65
N ALA A 64 1.15 -11.43 -0.50
CA ALA A 64 0.91 -10.00 -0.33
C ALA A 64 1.66 -9.16 -1.37
N ASN A 65 2.95 -9.45 -1.59
CA ASN A 65 3.78 -8.75 -2.58
C ASN A 65 3.18 -8.85 -4.00
N ILE A 66 2.72 -10.03 -4.41
CA ILE A 66 2.12 -10.24 -5.74
C ILE A 66 0.85 -9.39 -5.88
N LEU A 67 -0.05 -9.44 -4.89
CA LEU A 67 -1.28 -8.65 -4.94
C LEU A 67 -0.99 -7.15 -4.92
N CYS A 68 -0.05 -6.70 -4.09
CA CYS A 68 0.32 -5.29 -3.97
C CYS A 68 0.93 -4.75 -5.26
N ALA A 69 1.79 -5.52 -5.93
CA ALA A 69 2.34 -5.18 -7.23
C ALA A 69 1.26 -5.07 -8.31
N MET A 70 0.34 -6.06 -8.37
CA MET A 70 -0.78 -6.03 -9.30
C MET A 70 -1.70 -4.83 -9.04
N ALA A 71 -2.06 -4.58 -7.78
CA ALA A 71 -2.89 -3.45 -7.39
C ALA A 71 -2.24 -2.12 -7.79
N ALA A 72 -0.93 -1.94 -7.55
CA ALA A 72 -0.20 -0.74 -7.95
C ALA A 72 -0.21 -0.54 -9.48
N ALA A 73 -0.03 -1.60 -10.27
CA ALA A 73 -0.10 -1.53 -11.73
C ALA A 73 -1.49 -1.14 -12.23
N VAL A 74 -2.56 -1.75 -11.68
CA VAL A 74 -3.95 -1.42 -12.01
C VAL A 74 -4.25 0.03 -11.64
N VAL A 75 -3.86 0.45 -10.43
CA VAL A 75 -4.11 1.80 -9.92
C VAL A 75 -3.36 2.84 -10.73
N GLY A 76 -2.09 2.59 -11.07
CA GLY A 76 -1.29 3.47 -11.91
C GLY A 76 -1.88 3.63 -13.31
N SER A 77 -2.32 2.54 -13.92
CA SER A 77 -2.96 2.55 -15.24
C SER A 77 -4.28 3.32 -15.23
N ALA A 78 -5.16 3.01 -14.28
CA ALA A 78 -6.46 3.66 -14.13
C ALA A 78 -6.32 5.16 -13.83
N ARG A 79 -5.28 5.57 -13.11
CA ARG A 79 -4.99 7.00 -12.86
C ARG A 79 -4.61 7.71 -14.14
N SER A 80 -3.69 7.13 -14.92
CA SER A 80 -3.31 7.66 -16.24
C SER A 80 -4.52 7.83 -17.15
N THR A 81 -5.44 6.85 -17.16
CA THR A 81 -6.70 6.94 -17.90
C THR A 81 -7.62 8.04 -17.36
N GLY A 82 -7.81 8.14 -16.04
CA GLY A 82 -8.64 9.18 -15.42
C GLY A 82 -8.14 10.60 -15.71
N ASP A 83 -6.83 10.80 -15.68
CA ASP A 83 -6.18 12.05 -16.05
C ASP A 83 -6.42 12.39 -17.53
N HIS A 84 -6.26 11.40 -18.43
CA HIS A 84 -6.51 11.56 -19.86
C HIS A 84 -7.98 11.89 -20.18
N LEU A 85 -8.92 11.25 -19.47
CA LEU A 85 -10.36 11.46 -19.66
C LEU A 85 -10.90 12.68 -18.90
N ARG A 86 -10.07 13.40 -18.15
CA ARG A 86 -10.46 14.53 -17.26
C ARG A 86 -11.56 14.15 -16.26
N GLN A 87 -11.58 12.88 -15.84
CA GLN A 87 -12.52 12.36 -14.83
C GLN A 87 -11.94 12.45 -13.42
N GLY A 88 -10.64 12.75 -13.30
CA GLY A 88 -9.94 12.80 -12.02
C GLY A 88 -9.61 11.42 -11.45
N PRO A 89 -9.22 11.34 -10.17
CA PRO A 89 -8.81 10.08 -9.55
C PRO A 89 -10.01 9.16 -9.29
N PHE A 90 -9.84 7.86 -9.56
CA PHE A 90 -10.82 6.85 -9.14
C PHE A 90 -10.62 6.51 -7.65
N THR A 91 -11.72 6.28 -6.94
CA THR A 91 -11.70 6.03 -5.49
C THR A 91 -11.67 4.53 -5.15
N TYR A 92 -12.39 3.71 -5.93
CA TYR A 92 -12.44 2.26 -5.74
C TYR A 92 -12.56 1.54 -7.10
N SER A 93 -12.14 0.28 -7.13
CA SER A 93 -12.31 -0.62 -8.27
C SER A 93 -12.62 -2.03 -7.75
N ILE A 94 -13.45 -2.77 -8.48
CA ILE A 94 -13.80 -4.15 -8.16
C ILE A 94 -13.48 -4.99 -9.38
N VAL A 95 -12.62 -5.99 -9.19
CA VAL A 95 -12.23 -6.93 -10.24
C VAL A 95 -12.77 -8.31 -9.87
N ARG A 96 -13.46 -8.95 -10.82
CA ARG A 96 -13.99 -10.30 -10.68
C ARG A 96 -13.32 -11.20 -11.72
N TYR A 97 -12.70 -12.27 -11.27
CA TYR A 97 -12.22 -13.33 -12.15
C TYR A 97 -13.37 -14.28 -12.50
N VAL A 98 -13.36 -14.79 -13.73
CA VAL A 98 -14.34 -15.75 -14.26
C VAL A 98 -13.65 -17.09 -14.46
#